data_AF-A0A924LP80-F1
#
_entry.id   AF-A0A924LP80-F1
#
_cell.length_a   1.000
_cell.length_b   1.000
_cell.length_c   1.000
_cell.angle_alpha   90.00
_cell.angle_beta   90.00
_cell.angle_gamma   90.00
#
_symmetry.space_group_name_H-M   'P 1'
#
loop_
_entity.id
_entity.type
_entity.pdbx_description
1 polymer ?
#
loop_
_entity_poly.entity_id
_entity_poly.type
_entity_poly.pdbx_seq_one_letter_code
_entity_poly.pdbx_strand_id
1 'polypeptide(L)'
;LNVGGNMDFKNMLERGRLESKKISKTQAVTSNLEHDLGARNVHIGPSDYVQWLDDRKWAYVRLEGRAFGDAPINLEYKLEVWDSPNSAGIIIDAIRAAKIAKDRGIGGALLSASSYLMKSPPVQRPDDEGRASVEAFIRGDVER
;
A
#
# COMPACT_ATOMS: atom_id res chain seq x y z
N LEU A 1 7.40 11.34 -2.84
CA LEU A 1 6.46 12.22 -3.59
C LEU A 1 5.63 11.38 -4.55
N ASN A 2 4.35 11.70 -4.76
CA ASN A 2 3.51 11.00 -5.74
C ASN A 2 2.80 12.02 -6.64
N VAL A 3 2.69 11.74 -7.95
CA VAL A 3 2.00 12.58 -8.92
C VAL A 3 1.25 11.68 -9.90
N GLY A 4 0.05 12.08 -10.34
CA GLY A 4 -0.71 11.35 -11.35
C GLY A 4 -1.75 12.24 -12.04
N GLY A 5 -2.37 11.74 -13.12
CA GLY A 5 -3.28 12.54 -13.96
C GLY A 5 -4.75 12.13 -13.90
N ASN A 6 -5.10 11.09 -13.12
CA ASN A 6 -6.46 10.59 -13.05
C ASN A 6 -7.30 11.37 -12.02
N MET A 7 -8.60 11.06 -11.99
CA MET A 7 -9.55 11.73 -11.09
C MET A 7 -9.26 11.48 -9.60
N ASP A 8 -8.63 10.37 -9.20
CA ASP A 8 -8.22 10.16 -7.80
C ASP A 8 -7.15 11.19 -7.40
N PHE A 9 -6.18 11.47 -8.28
CA PHE A 9 -5.18 12.53 -8.04
C PHE A 9 -5.79 13.93 -8.04
N LYS A 10 -6.73 14.21 -8.95
CA LYS A 10 -7.46 15.49 -8.96
C LYS A 10 -8.24 15.70 -7.66
N ASN A 11 -8.92 14.65 -7.18
CA ASN A 11 -9.64 14.67 -5.91
C ASN A 11 -8.69 14.85 -4.71
N MET A 12 -7.42 14.45 -4.83
CA MET A 12 -6.41 14.60 -3.77
C MET A 12 -5.86 16.03 -3.63
N LEU A 13 -6.13 16.94 -4.57
CA LEU A 13 -5.82 18.37 -4.39
C LEU A 13 -6.66 19.01 -3.26
N GLU A 14 -7.80 18.40 -2.92
CA GLU A 14 -8.67 18.85 -1.84
C GLU A 14 -8.04 18.53 -0.48
N ARG A 15 -7.38 19.53 0.12
CA ARG A 15 -6.57 19.37 1.34
C ARG A 15 -7.31 18.75 2.53
N GLY A 16 -8.62 18.94 2.64
CA GLY A 16 -9.45 18.34 3.70
C GLY A 16 -9.51 16.79 3.67
N ARG A 17 -9.18 16.16 2.53
CA ARG A 17 -9.21 14.70 2.35
C ARG A 17 -7.84 14.03 2.49
N LEU A 18 -6.77 14.81 2.67
CA LEU A 18 -5.39 14.32 2.68
C LEU A 18 -4.97 13.72 4.02
N GLU A 19 -5.60 14.10 5.14
CA GLU A 19 -5.21 13.65 6.49
C GLU A 19 -5.26 12.13 6.62
N SER A 20 -6.38 11.50 6.25
CA SER A 20 -6.55 10.04 6.35
C SER A 20 -5.60 9.27 5.43
N LYS A 21 -5.31 9.78 4.23
CA LYS A 21 -4.38 9.15 3.29
C LYS A 21 -2.92 9.32 3.69
N LYS A 22 -2.56 10.43 4.36
CA LYS A 22 -1.21 10.63 4.92
C LYS A 22 -0.93 9.61 6.01
N ILE A 23 -1.90 9.35 6.89
CA ILE A 23 -1.79 8.36 7.96
C ILE A 23 -1.58 6.96 7.38
N SER A 24 -2.43 6.51 6.45
CA SER A 24 -2.35 5.15 5.91
C SER A 24 -1.04 4.87 5.14
N LYS A 25 -0.56 5.83 4.35
CA LYS A 25 0.73 5.70 3.64
C LYS A 25 1.92 5.70 4.61
N THR A 26 1.85 6.48 5.68
CA THR A 26 2.92 6.55 6.69
C THR A 26 2.99 5.25 7.46
N GLN A 27 1.83 4.75 7.93
CA GLN A 27 1.74 3.50 8.66
C GLN A 27 2.23 2.29 7.84
N ALA A 28 1.92 2.24 6.54
CA ALA A 28 2.38 1.15 5.67
C ALA A 28 3.91 1.08 5.54
N VAL A 29 4.62 2.20 5.67
CA VAL A 29 6.09 2.22 5.62
C VAL A 29 6.67 1.97 7.02
N THR A 30 6.13 2.62 8.05
CA THR A 30 6.66 2.52 9.42
C THR A 30 6.34 1.17 10.08
N SER A 31 5.29 0.45 9.67
CA SER A 31 4.96 -0.87 10.24
C SER A 31 6.01 -1.93 9.96
N ASN A 32 6.86 -1.72 8.95
CA ASN A 32 7.92 -2.64 8.55
C ASN A 32 9.29 -2.28 9.15
N LEU A 33 9.38 -1.24 9.99
CA LEU A 33 10.62 -0.80 10.61
C LEU A 33 10.62 -1.13 12.10
N GLU A 34 11.69 -1.74 12.59
CA GLU A 34 11.84 -2.12 14.00
C GLU A 34 12.13 -0.93 14.92
N HIS A 35 12.47 0.24 14.36
CA HIS A 35 12.90 1.42 15.10
C HIS A 35 12.19 2.68 14.62
N ASP A 36 11.94 3.60 15.55
CA ASP A 36 11.35 4.90 15.24
C ASP A 36 12.37 5.77 14.49
N LEU A 37 12.06 6.10 13.24
CA LEU A 37 12.87 7.03 12.44
C LEU A 37 12.75 8.47 12.96
N GLY A 38 11.73 8.81 13.74
CA GLY A 38 11.43 10.16 14.17
C GLY A 38 10.71 10.97 13.08
N ALA A 39 9.77 11.81 13.50
CA ALA A 39 8.84 12.51 12.59
C ALA A 39 9.50 13.42 11.53
N ARG A 40 10.77 13.80 11.71
CA ARG A 40 11.52 14.63 10.73
C ARG A 40 12.16 13.81 9.61
N ASN A 41 12.32 12.50 9.80
CA ASN A 41 13.02 11.62 8.86
C ASN A 41 12.07 10.86 7.94
N VAL A 42 10.75 10.99 8.14
CA VAL A 42 9.73 10.43 7.26
C VAL A 42 8.87 11.55 6.69
N HIS A 43 9.01 11.79 5.39
CA HIS A 43 8.15 12.72 4.67
C HIS A 43 7.44 12.00 3.53
N ILE A 44 6.14 11.79 3.70
CA ILE A 44 5.26 11.34 2.63
C ILE A 44 4.43 12.53 2.17
N GLY A 45 4.93 13.16 1.09
CA GLY A 45 4.30 14.33 0.50
C GLY A 45 2.92 14.03 -0.11
N PRO A 46 2.07 15.07 -0.24
CA PRO A 46 0.75 14.97 -0.85
C PRO A 46 0.86 14.49 -2.30
N SER A 47 -0.23 13.90 -2.79
CA SER A 47 -0.33 13.54 -4.20
C SER A 47 -0.65 14.79 -5.02
N ASP A 48 0.10 15.07 -6.07
CA ASP A 48 -0.18 16.19 -6.99
C ASP A 48 -0.88 15.71 -8.27
N TYR A 49 -1.55 16.62 -8.97
CA TYR A 49 -2.28 16.34 -10.21
C TYR A 49 -1.59 16.95 -11.41
N VAL A 50 -1.24 16.11 -12.38
CA VAL A 50 -0.65 16.51 -13.65
C VAL A 50 -1.44 15.87 -14.77
N GLN A 51 -2.27 16.69 -15.44
CA GLN A 51 -3.29 16.22 -16.38
C GLN A 51 -2.76 15.28 -17.48
N TRP A 52 -1.60 15.59 -18.06
CA TRP A 52 -1.05 14.80 -19.18
C TRP A 52 -0.51 13.44 -18.76
N LEU A 53 -0.45 13.13 -17.46
CA LEU A 53 -0.10 11.79 -16.99
C LEU A 53 -1.24 10.78 -17.23
N ASP A 54 -2.48 11.24 -17.43
CA ASP A 54 -3.66 10.37 -17.50
C ASP A 54 -3.66 9.39 -16.30
N ASP A 55 -3.76 8.08 -16.53
CA ASP A 55 -3.75 7.07 -15.46
C ASP A 55 -2.34 6.66 -15.00
N ARG A 56 -1.28 7.29 -15.54
CA ARG A 56 0.08 7.04 -15.05
C ARG A 56 0.29 7.72 -13.72
N LYS A 57 0.84 6.95 -12.79
CA LYS A 57 1.28 7.40 -11.48
C LYS A 57 2.80 7.36 -11.43
N TRP A 58 3.38 8.47 -11.02
CA TRP A 58 4.79 8.62 -10.74
C TRP A 58 5.00 8.68 -9.23
N ALA A 59 5.87 7.82 -8.71
CA ALA A 59 6.30 7.83 -7.33
C ALA A 59 7.81 8.06 -7.28
N TYR A 60 8.22 9.16 -6.64
CA TYR A 60 9.62 9.43 -6.35
C TYR A 60 9.89 9.08 -4.90
N VAL A 61 10.90 8.23 -4.69
CA VAL A 61 11.31 7.77 -3.37
C VAL A 61 12.79 8.09 -3.21
N ARG A 62 13.12 8.71 -2.08
CA ARG A 62 14.49 8.96 -1.63
C ARG A 62 14.66 8.26 -0.29
N LEU A 63 15.75 7.52 -0.18
CA LEU A 63 16.15 6.81 1.01
C LEU A 63 17.59 7.20 1.33
N GLU A 64 17.84 7.56 2.59
CA GLU A 64 19.16 7.85 3.10
C GLU A 64 19.51 6.83 4.18
N GLY A 65 20.78 6.45 4.25
CA GLY A 65 21.26 5.48 5.22
C GLY A 65 22.76 5.56 5.44
N ARG A 66 23.27 4.60 6.21
CA ARG A 66 24.70 4.42 6.47
C ARG A 66 25.11 2.98 6.22
N ALA A 67 26.26 2.81 5.60
CA ALA A 67 26.92 1.53 5.37
C ALA A 67 27.91 1.21 6.51
N PHE A 68 28.69 0.16 6.31
CA PHE A 68 29.84 -0.15 7.15
C PHE A 68 30.78 1.06 7.33
N GLY A 69 31.20 1.32 8.57
CA GLY A 69 32.07 2.45 8.90
C GLY A 69 31.38 3.82 8.85
N ASP A 70 30.06 3.86 9.06
CA ASP A 70 29.23 5.08 9.01
C ASP A 70 29.24 5.82 7.66
N ALA A 71 29.68 5.15 6.59
CA ALA A 71 29.73 5.69 5.25
C ALA A 71 28.30 6.05 4.77
N PRO A 72 28.01 7.31 4.40
CA PRO A 72 26.67 7.72 4.01
C PRO A 72 26.27 7.11 2.67
N ILE A 73 25.00 6.67 2.57
CA ILE A 73 24.37 6.17 1.35
C ILE A 73 23.13 7.01 1.07
N ASN A 74 22.91 7.31 -0.21
CA ASN A 74 21.67 7.88 -0.72
C ASN A 74 21.18 7.05 -1.91
N LEU A 75 19.90 6.69 -1.90
CA LEU A 75 19.22 6.00 -2.98
C LEU A 75 18.00 6.82 -3.40
N GLU A 76 17.94 7.16 -4.68
CA GLU A 76 16.77 7.79 -5.29
C GLU A 76 16.27 6.92 -6.42
N TYR A 77 14.97 6.67 -6.46
CA TYR A 77 14.33 5.97 -7.56
C TYR A 77 12.98 6.57 -7.91
N LYS A 78 12.63 6.46 -9.20
CA LYS A 78 11.32 6.81 -9.75
C LYS A 78 10.63 5.52 -10.18
N LEU A 79 9.42 5.30 -9.66
CA LEU A 79 8.52 4.27 -10.13
C LEU A 79 7.43 4.92 -10.97
N GLU A 80 7.24 4.41 -12.19
CA GLU A 80 6.15 4.79 -13.09
C GLU A 80 5.30 3.56 -13.39
N VAL A 81 4.00 3.68 -13.11
CA VAL A 81 3.04 2.59 -13.29
C VAL A 81 1.70 3.14 -13.76
N TRP A 82 0.88 2.26 -14.35
CA TRP A 82 -0.54 2.52 -14.57
C TRP A 82 -1.31 2.18 -13.28
N ASP A 83 -2.01 3.16 -12.70
CA ASP A 83 -2.60 3.02 -11.36
C ASP A 83 -3.86 2.15 -11.38
N SER A 84 -4.73 2.33 -12.37
CA SER A 84 -5.99 1.59 -12.48
C SER A 84 -5.80 0.10 -12.75
N PRO A 85 -4.95 -0.34 -13.71
CA PRO A 85 -4.69 -1.77 -13.94
C PRO A 85 -4.07 -2.47 -12.72
N ASN A 86 -3.16 -1.79 -12.01
CA ASN A 86 -2.56 -2.32 -10.79
C ASN A 86 -3.62 -2.57 -9.70
N SER A 87 -4.53 -1.60 -9.51
CA SER A 87 -5.62 -1.74 -8.55
C SER A 87 -6.64 -2.81 -8.98
N ALA A 88 -6.95 -2.89 -10.27
CA ALA A 88 -7.92 -3.84 -10.81
C ALA A 88 -7.56 -5.30 -10.48
N GLY A 89 -6.29 -5.68 -10.62
CA GLY A 89 -5.83 -7.02 -10.27
C GLY A 89 -6.09 -7.37 -8.81
N ILE A 90 -5.75 -6.45 -7.89
CA ILE A 90 -5.97 -6.62 -6.45
C ILE A 90 -7.47 -6.77 -6.13
N ILE A 91 -8.33 -5.97 -6.77
CA ILE A 91 -9.78 -6.02 -6.54
C ILE A 91 -10.38 -7.33 -7.07
N ILE A 92 -9.91 -7.85 -8.22
CA ILE A 92 -10.35 -9.15 -8.75
C ILE A 92 -10.07 -10.25 -7.71
N ASP A 93 -8.87 -10.28 -7.15
CA ASP A 93 -8.52 -11.29 -6.14
C ASP A 93 -9.30 -11.11 -4.84
N ALA A 94 -9.55 -9.87 -4.42
CA ALA A 94 -10.40 -9.59 -3.25
C ALA A 94 -11.83 -10.11 -3.43
N ILE A 95 -12.43 -9.90 -4.62
CA ILE A 95 -13.77 -10.40 -4.95
C ILE A 95 -13.78 -11.93 -4.97
N ARG A 96 -12.74 -12.57 -5.50
CA ARG A 96 -12.61 -14.04 -5.53
C ARG A 96 -12.50 -14.61 -4.12
N ALA A 97 -11.70 -14.00 -3.24
CA ALA A 97 -11.61 -14.38 -1.84
C ALA A 97 -12.96 -14.22 -1.12
N ALA A 98 -13.67 -13.10 -1.37
CA ALA A 98 -15.01 -12.87 -0.82
C ALA A 98 -16.03 -13.92 -1.32
N LYS A 99 -15.93 -14.36 -2.58
CA LYS A 99 -16.77 -15.44 -3.12
C LYS A 99 -16.52 -16.77 -2.41
N ILE A 100 -15.25 -17.13 -2.19
CA ILE A 100 -14.88 -18.34 -1.43
C ILE A 100 -15.45 -18.28 -0.01
N ALA A 101 -15.29 -17.15 0.68
CA ALA A 101 -15.84 -16.95 2.02
C ALA A 101 -17.36 -17.11 2.04
N LYS A 102 -18.05 -16.50 1.08
CA LYS A 102 -19.51 -16.61 0.94
C LYS A 102 -19.93 -18.06 0.75
N ASP A 103 -19.23 -18.81 -0.11
CA ASP A 103 -19.55 -20.22 -0.37
C ASP A 103 -19.32 -21.11 0.86
N ARG A 104 -18.40 -20.71 1.74
CA ARG A 104 -18.11 -21.38 3.02
C ARG A 104 -18.96 -20.86 4.20
N GLY A 105 -19.87 -19.91 3.97
CA GLY A 105 -20.69 -19.31 5.03
C GLY A 105 -19.92 -18.42 6.00
N ILE A 106 -18.72 -17.94 5.63
CA ILE A 106 -17.88 -17.09 6.47
C ILE A 106 -18.31 -15.63 6.33
N GLY A 107 -18.58 -14.97 7.45
CA GLY A 107 -18.90 -13.55 7.55
C GLY A 107 -17.82 -12.72 8.25
N GLY A 108 -17.89 -11.40 8.10
CA GLY A 108 -16.92 -10.48 8.70
C GLY A 108 -15.67 -10.27 7.84
N ALA A 109 -14.64 -9.67 8.43
CA ALA A 109 -13.39 -9.38 7.74
C ALA A 109 -12.55 -10.66 7.54
N LEU A 110 -12.16 -10.93 6.30
CA LEU A 110 -11.19 -11.98 5.96
C LEU A 110 -9.80 -11.46 6.27
N LEU A 111 -9.23 -11.85 7.41
CA LEU A 111 -7.95 -11.33 7.90
C LEU A 111 -6.81 -11.69 6.95
N SER A 112 -6.81 -12.92 6.42
CA SER A 112 -5.89 -13.40 5.39
C SER A 112 -5.88 -12.47 4.17
N ALA A 113 -7.02 -12.35 3.49
CA ALA A 113 -7.17 -11.52 2.30
C ALA A 113 -6.94 -10.03 2.57
N SER A 114 -7.45 -9.51 3.70
CA SER A 114 -7.28 -8.11 4.04
C SER A 114 -5.80 -7.77 4.23
N SER A 115 -5.05 -8.61 4.95
CA SER A 115 -3.64 -8.37 5.27
C SER A 115 -2.73 -8.27 4.05
N TYR A 116 -3.09 -8.94 2.94
CA TYR A 116 -2.30 -8.93 1.71
C TYR A 116 -2.80 -7.95 0.65
N LEU A 117 -4.12 -7.74 0.56
CA LEU A 117 -4.74 -6.96 -0.53
C LEU A 117 -5.01 -5.49 -0.14
N MET A 118 -4.99 -5.15 1.15
CA MET A 118 -5.38 -3.83 1.65
C MET A 118 -4.22 -3.14 2.35
N LYS A 119 -4.09 -1.81 2.17
CA LYS A 119 -3.03 -1.00 2.79
C LYS A 119 -3.21 -0.78 4.30
N SER A 120 -4.42 -0.97 4.81
CA SER A 120 -4.77 -0.75 6.22
C SER A 120 -5.74 -1.85 6.67
N PRO A 121 -5.25 -3.09 6.78
CA PRO A 121 -6.06 -4.22 7.23
C PRO A 121 -6.37 -4.10 8.73
N PRO A 122 -7.40 -4.82 9.23
CA PRO A 122 -7.66 -4.92 10.67
C PRO A 122 -6.49 -5.50 11.47
N VAL A 123 -5.73 -6.41 10.85
CA VAL A 123 -4.50 -7.00 11.41
C VAL A 123 -3.41 -6.86 10.35
N GLN A 124 -2.38 -6.07 10.65
CA GLN A 124 -1.19 -5.94 9.80
C GLN A 124 -0.34 -7.21 9.89
N ARG A 125 0.17 -7.64 8.73
CA ARG A 125 1.12 -8.75 8.62
C ARG A 125 2.20 -8.36 7.61
N PRO A 126 3.43 -8.88 7.76
CA PRO A 126 4.43 -8.82 6.70
C PRO A 126 3.88 -9.36 5.36
N ASP A 127 4.31 -8.80 4.24
CA ASP A 127 3.74 -9.11 2.92
C ASP A 127 3.87 -10.61 2.54
N ASP A 128 4.97 -11.25 2.93
CA ASP A 128 5.23 -12.67 2.71
C ASP A 128 4.31 -13.57 3.55
N GLU A 129 4.10 -13.22 4.82
CA GLU A 129 3.11 -13.88 5.68
C GLU A 129 1.67 -13.65 5.19
N GLY A 130 1.36 -12.42 4.75
CA GLY A 130 0.07 -12.07 4.17
C GLY A 130 -0.25 -12.92 2.94
N ARG A 131 0.72 -13.04 2.03
CA ARG A 131 0.61 -13.88 0.84
C ARG A 131 0.37 -15.35 1.21
N ALA A 132 1.21 -15.89 2.11
CA ALA A 132 1.08 -17.27 2.55
C ALA A 132 -0.28 -17.54 3.21
N SER A 133 -0.79 -16.58 3.98
CA SER A 133 -2.09 -16.68 4.62
C SER A 133 -3.26 -16.66 3.64
N VAL A 134 -3.19 -15.86 2.56
CA VAL A 134 -4.21 -15.87 1.50
C VAL A 134 -4.22 -17.21 0.79
N GLU A 135 -3.06 -17.76 0.46
CA GLU A 135 -2.94 -19.06 -0.18
C GLU A 135 -3.49 -20.19 0.71
N ALA A 136 -3.21 -20.15 2.01
CA ALA A 136 -3.78 -21.06 2.99
C ALA A 136 -5.31 -20.95 3.08
N PHE A 137 -5.84 -19.73 3.04
CA PHE A 137 -7.29 -19.50 3.03
C PHE A 137 -7.92 -20.07 1.75
N ILE A 138 -7.32 -19.84 0.59
CA ILE A 138 -7.82 -20.39 -0.69
C ILE A 138 -7.87 -21.91 -0.64
N ARG A 139 -6.83 -22.58 -0.11
CA ARG A 139 -6.80 -24.05 0.08
C ARG A 139 -7.79 -24.57 1.14
N GLY A 140 -8.22 -23.72 2.06
CA GLY A 140 -9.08 -24.12 3.18
C GLY A 140 -8.33 -24.57 4.43
N ASP A 141 -7.03 -24.30 4.51
CA ASP A 141 -6.17 -24.62 5.66
C ASP A 141 -6.43 -23.67 6.85
N VAL A 142 -6.95 -22.47 6.57
CA VAL A 142 -7.34 -21.47 7.58
C VAL A 142 -8.75 -20.94 7.33
N GLU A 143 -9.43 -20.58 8.41
CA GLU A 143 -10.82 -20.12 8.37
C GLU A 143 -10.97 -18.71 7.79
N ARG A 144 -10.08 -17.77 8.13
CA ARG A 144 -10.22 -16.34 7.78
C ARG A 144 -8.91 -15.60 7.65
#